data_AF-A0A6A8ASU9-F1
#
_entry.id   AF-A0A6A8ASU9-F1
#
_cell.length_a   1.000
_cell.length_b   1.000
_cell.length_c   1.000
_cell.angle_alpha   90.00
_cell.angle_beta   90.00
_cell.angle_gamma   90.00
#
_symmetry.space_group_name_H-M   'P 1'
#
loop_
_entity.id
_entity.type
_entity.pdbx_description
1 polymer ?
#
loop_
_entity_poly.entity_id
_entity_poly.type
_entity_poly.pdbx_seq_one_letter_code
_entity_poly.pdbx_strand_id
1 'polypeptide(L)'
;MGMRYFRSKPNLMCLKVPPPALQFSGGEPTIRKDLFELVKKAKELGFHHVEVNTNGLLLAQSVDFCRGLLESGVSTVYLQFDGLTSDVYKFTRGVDLLDVKMKAIENCREAGLSIVLVVTLIKGVNDHQIGDIIRFAIKN
;
A
#
# COMPACT_ATOMS: atom_id res chain seq x y z
N MET A 1 -25.07 -10.36 -27.92
CA MET A 1 -24.44 -9.08 -28.30
C MET A 1 -23.78 -8.51 -27.06
N GLY A 2 -22.50 -8.81 -26.78
CA GLY A 2 -21.90 -8.43 -25.48
C GLY A 2 -20.47 -8.90 -25.15
N MET A 3 -19.61 -9.19 -26.12
CA MET A 3 -18.22 -9.64 -25.86
C MET A 3 -17.18 -8.97 -26.78
N ARG A 4 -17.24 -7.65 -26.98
CA ARG A 4 -16.29 -6.94 -27.87
C ARG A 4 -15.58 -5.71 -27.29
N TYR A 5 -15.66 -5.43 -25.99
CA TYR A 5 -15.10 -4.17 -25.44
C TYR A 5 -13.67 -4.22 -24.88
N PHE A 6 -13.00 -5.38 -24.85
CA PHE A 6 -11.67 -5.50 -24.20
C PHE A 6 -10.48 -5.76 -25.14
N ARG A 7 -10.68 -5.82 -26.46
CA ARG A 7 -9.62 -6.21 -27.41
C ARG A 7 -8.85 -5.06 -28.09
N SER A 8 -9.08 -3.81 -27.72
CA SER A 8 -8.39 -2.67 -28.37
C SER A 8 -8.00 -1.54 -27.42
N LYS A 9 -7.68 -1.84 -26.15
CA LYS A 9 -7.11 -0.80 -25.29
C LYS A 9 -5.70 -0.46 -25.79
N PRO A 10 -5.40 0.81 -26.13
CA PRO A 10 -4.03 1.20 -26.45
C PRO A 10 -3.13 0.84 -25.26
N ASN A 11 -1.89 0.45 -25.55
CA ASN A 11 -0.87 0.30 -24.52
C ASN A 11 -0.87 1.60 -23.68
N LEU A 12 -1.07 1.48 -22.37
CA LEU A 12 -1.18 2.63 -21.46
C LEU A 12 0.04 3.55 -21.56
N MET A 13 1.20 3.00 -21.92
CA MET A 13 2.42 3.77 -22.13
C MET A 13 2.52 4.48 -23.48
N CYS A 14 1.65 4.15 -24.44
CA CYS A 14 1.57 4.84 -25.72
C CYS A 14 0.57 6.02 -25.70
N LEU A 15 0.00 6.34 -24.53
CA LEU A 15 -0.82 7.55 -24.38
C LEU A 15 0.06 8.80 -24.57
N LYS A 16 -0.53 9.87 -25.12
CA LYS A 16 0.15 11.16 -25.33
C LYS A 16 0.82 11.70 -24.06
N VAL A 17 0.25 11.35 -22.91
CA VAL A 17 0.87 11.48 -21.59
C VAL A 17 0.76 10.12 -20.91
N PRO A 18 1.85 9.36 -20.75
CA PRO A 18 1.81 8.07 -20.07
C PRO A 18 1.49 8.28 -18.58
N PRO A 19 0.79 7.33 -17.94
CA PRO A 19 0.51 7.39 -16.50
C PRO A 19 1.83 7.37 -15.70
N PRO A 20 2.00 8.27 -14.72
CA PRO A 20 3.26 8.38 -13.98
C PRO A 20 3.49 7.21 -13.01
N ALA A 21 2.42 6.57 -12.55
CA ALA A 21 2.46 5.50 -11.57
C ALA A 21 1.32 4.49 -11.79
N LEU A 22 1.50 3.29 -11.25
CA LEU A 22 0.46 2.28 -11.09
C LEU A 22 0.34 1.91 -9.62
N GLN A 23 -0.86 1.95 -9.07
CA GLN A 23 -1.13 1.47 -7.71
C GLN A 23 -1.99 0.20 -7.75
N PHE A 24 -1.51 -0.87 -7.13
CA PHE A 24 -2.32 -2.03 -6.80
C PHE A 24 -3.14 -1.75 -5.55
N SER A 25 -4.46 -1.82 -5.70
CA SER A 25 -5.45 -1.66 -4.62
C SER A 25 -6.56 -2.71 -4.76
N GLY A 26 -7.79 -2.42 -4.32
CA GLY A 26 -8.96 -3.29 -4.44
C GLY A 26 -9.57 -3.61 -3.07
N GLY A 27 -9.69 -4.90 -2.75
CA GLY A 27 -9.84 -5.35 -1.37
C GLY A 27 -8.49 -5.25 -0.65
N GLU A 28 -7.89 -6.38 -0.30
CA GLU A 28 -6.49 -6.42 0.16
C GLU A 28 -5.61 -7.05 -0.92
N PRO A 29 -4.77 -6.29 -1.65
CA PRO A 29 -4.00 -6.84 -2.76
C PRO A 29 -2.96 -7.87 -2.30
N THR A 30 -2.47 -7.82 -1.06
CA THR A 30 -1.43 -8.75 -0.59
C THR A 30 -1.90 -10.19 -0.44
N ILE A 31 -3.22 -10.44 -0.37
CA ILE A 31 -3.74 -11.83 -0.35
C ILE A 31 -3.69 -12.51 -1.72
N ARG A 32 -3.41 -11.75 -2.77
CA ARG A 32 -3.38 -12.25 -4.14
C ARG A 32 -2.07 -12.97 -4.41
N LYS A 33 -2.16 -14.27 -4.73
CA LYS A 33 -1.01 -15.17 -4.93
C LYS A 33 -0.06 -14.74 -6.06
N ASP A 34 -0.58 -14.08 -7.09
CA ASP A 34 0.17 -13.59 -8.26
C ASP A 34 0.62 -12.13 -8.14
N LEU A 35 0.54 -11.49 -6.94
CA LEU A 35 0.90 -10.07 -6.78
C LEU A 35 2.31 -9.74 -7.27
N PHE A 36 3.33 -10.51 -6.88
CA PHE A 36 4.71 -10.24 -7.28
C PHE A 36 4.90 -10.30 -8.80
N GLU A 37 4.24 -11.24 -9.47
CA GLU A 37 4.31 -11.35 -10.93
C GLU A 37 3.59 -10.18 -11.63
N LEU A 38 2.50 -9.69 -11.06
CA LEU A 38 1.81 -8.50 -11.57
C LEU A 38 2.66 -7.23 -11.41
N VAL A 39 3.37 -7.09 -10.29
CA VAL A 39 4.30 -5.97 -10.07
C VAL A 39 5.44 -6.02 -11.09
N LYS A 40 6.08 -7.18 -11.28
CA LYS A 40 7.11 -7.36 -12.32
C LYS A 40 6.56 -7.01 -13.69
N LYS A 41 5.34 -7.46 -14.01
CA LYS A 41 4.71 -7.16 -15.28
C LYS A 41 4.44 -5.67 -15.47
N ALA A 42 4.06 -4.97 -14.41
CA ALA A 42 3.91 -3.51 -14.46
C ALA A 42 5.25 -2.82 -14.77
N LYS A 43 6.35 -3.29 -14.16
CA LYS A 43 7.70 -2.77 -14.49
C LYS A 43 8.08 -3.03 -15.94
N GLU A 44 7.86 -4.24 -16.45
CA GLU A 44 8.12 -4.59 -17.86
C GLU A 44 7.30 -3.72 -18.83
N LEU A 45 6.08 -3.36 -18.45
CA LEU A 45 5.22 -2.47 -19.24
C LEU A 45 5.68 -1.00 -19.19
N GLY A 46 6.68 -0.66 -18.36
CA GLY A 46 7.30 0.65 -18.30
C GLY A 46 6.90 1.51 -17.09
N PHE A 47 6.13 0.99 -16.13
CA PHE A 47 5.70 1.78 -14.98
C PHE A 47 6.87 2.02 -14.02
N HIS A 48 7.44 3.23 -14.06
CA HIS A 48 8.59 3.57 -13.22
C HIS A 48 8.25 3.56 -11.72
N HIS A 49 7.06 4.04 -11.35
CA HIS A 49 6.57 4.02 -9.97
C HIS A 49 5.43 3.02 -9.82
N VAL A 50 5.60 2.02 -8.96
CA VAL A 50 4.58 1.00 -8.68
C VAL A 50 4.33 0.95 -7.19
N GLU A 51 3.07 1.11 -6.78
CA GLU A 51 2.66 1.17 -5.39
C GLU A 51 1.75 -0.01 -5.04
N VAL A 52 1.78 -0.42 -3.77
CA VAL A 52 0.82 -1.39 -3.22
C VAL A 52 0.12 -0.78 -2.01
N ASN A 53 -1.19 -0.61 -2.10
CA ASN A 53 -2.04 -0.11 -1.03
C ASN A 53 -2.56 -1.28 -0.18
N THR A 54 -2.21 -1.33 1.09
CA THR A 54 -2.45 -2.49 1.95
C THR A 54 -2.81 -2.11 3.38
N ASN A 55 -3.60 -2.98 4.01
CA ASN A 55 -3.86 -2.95 5.44
C ASN A 55 -2.63 -3.36 6.27
N GLY A 56 -1.57 -3.90 5.68
CA GLY A 56 -0.31 -4.21 6.36
C GLY A 56 -0.27 -5.49 7.19
N LEU A 57 -1.34 -6.30 7.21
CA LEU A 57 -1.39 -7.55 7.98
C LEU A 57 -0.31 -8.54 7.54
N LEU A 58 -0.13 -8.76 6.23
CA LEU A 58 0.91 -9.66 5.72
C LEU A 58 2.32 -9.08 5.87
N LEU A 59 2.46 -7.75 5.81
CA LEU A 59 3.73 -7.07 6.07
C LEU A 59 4.19 -7.30 7.50
N ALA A 60 3.28 -7.20 8.48
CA ALA A 60 3.58 -7.45 9.89
C ALA A 60 4.00 -8.91 10.16
N GLN A 61 3.50 -9.86 9.37
CA GLN A 61 3.76 -11.28 9.56
C GLN A 61 5.11 -11.73 8.98
N SER A 62 5.64 -11.06 7.96
CA SER A 62 6.83 -11.53 7.25
C SER A 62 7.67 -10.40 6.65
N VAL A 63 8.91 -10.28 7.14
CA VAL A 63 9.93 -9.43 6.52
C VAL A 63 10.28 -9.94 5.11
N ASP A 64 10.30 -11.26 4.89
CA ASP A 64 10.57 -11.84 3.58
C ASP A 64 9.49 -11.50 2.56
N PHE A 65 8.22 -11.39 2.98
CA PHE A 65 7.17 -10.88 2.11
C PHE A 65 7.42 -9.41 1.71
N CYS A 66 7.91 -8.58 2.65
CA CYS A 66 8.31 -7.20 2.36
C CYS A 66 9.50 -7.15 1.38
N ARG A 67 10.51 -8.01 1.55
CA ARG A 67 11.62 -8.16 0.60
C ARG A 67 11.12 -8.60 -0.77
N GLY A 68 10.20 -9.56 -0.84
CA GLY A 68 9.58 -10.01 -2.09
C GLY A 68 8.84 -8.89 -2.83
N LEU A 69 8.13 -8.01 -2.12
CA LEU A 69 7.54 -6.81 -2.72
C LEU A 69 8.61 -5.90 -3.33
N LEU A 70 9.68 -5.59 -2.57
CA LEU A 70 10.77 -4.76 -3.06
C LEU A 70 11.45 -5.37 -4.30
N GLU A 71 11.80 -6.65 -4.24
CA GLU A 71 12.45 -7.41 -5.31
C GLU A 71 11.57 -7.54 -6.55
N SER A 72 10.24 -7.63 -6.39
CA SER A 72 9.30 -7.63 -7.51
C SER A 72 9.23 -6.27 -8.23
N GLY A 73 9.72 -5.20 -7.59
CA GLY A 73 9.76 -3.85 -8.11
C GLY A 73 8.79 -2.88 -7.44
N VAL A 74 8.17 -3.22 -6.32
CA VAL A 74 7.34 -2.24 -5.59
C VAL A 74 8.23 -1.06 -5.18
N SER A 75 7.83 0.14 -5.58
CA SER A 75 8.53 1.38 -5.29
C SER A 75 8.21 1.87 -3.88
N THR A 76 6.96 1.77 -3.46
CA THR A 76 6.49 2.24 -2.16
C THR A 76 5.21 1.52 -1.76
N VAL A 77 5.05 1.24 -0.48
CA VAL A 77 3.79 0.74 0.10
C VAL A 77 2.96 1.89 0.63
N TYR A 78 1.68 1.92 0.28
CA TYR A 78 0.69 2.78 0.91
C TYR A 78 0.09 2.00 2.08
N LEU A 79 0.54 2.31 3.29
CA LEU A 79 0.15 1.61 4.49
C LEU A 79 -1.05 2.31 5.13
N GLN A 80 -2.16 1.59 5.26
CA GLN A 80 -3.31 2.04 6.05
C GLN A 80 -2.90 2.30 7.50
N PHE A 81 -2.93 3.57 7.93
CA PHE A 81 -2.47 4.02 9.24
C PHE A 81 -3.40 5.09 9.80
N ASP A 82 -4.48 4.68 10.48
CA ASP A 82 -5.55 5.61 10.86
C ASP A 82 -5.25 6.39 12.16
N GLY A 83 -4.30 5.97 13.00
CA GLY A 83 -4.04 6.66 14.26
C GLY A 83 -2.90 6.05 15.06
N LEU A 84 -2.66 6.59 16.24
CA LEU A 84 -1.60 6.15 17.16
C LEU A 84 -2.15 5.46 18.40
N THR A 85 -3.46 5.21 18.45
CA THR A 85 -4.13 4.59 19.58
C THR A 85 -5.07 3.48 19.14
N SER A 86 -5.18 2.44 19.97
CA SER A 86 -5.99 1.24 19.71
C SER A 86 -7.47 1.53 19.46
N ASP A 87 -8.04 2.52 20.14
CA ASP A 87 -9.45 2.91 20.01
C ASP A 87 -9.77 3.40 18.60
N VAL A 88 -8.85 4.10 17.94
CA VAL A 88 -9.02 4.53 16.55
C VAL A 88 -9.20 3.32 15.62
N TYR A 89 -8.36 2.29 15.75
CA TYR A 89 -8.48 1.08 14.93
C TYR A 89 -9.73 0.26 15.26
N LYS A 90 -10.08 0.15 16.53
CA LYS A 90 -11.35 -0.48 16.94
C LYS A 90 -12.55 0.23 16.32
N PHE A 91 -12.51 1.57 16.25
CA PHE A 91 -13.56 2.35 15.59
C PHE A 91 -13.55 2.20 14.07
N THR A 92 -12.41 2.39 13.41
CA THR A 92 -12.34 2.43 11.94
C THR A 92 -12.36 1.05 11.28
N ARG A 93 -11.90 0.00 11.98
CA ARG A 93 -11.69 -1.35 11.45
C ARG A 93 -12.40 -2.45 12.24
N GLY A 94 -12.98 -2.13 13.40
CA GLY A 94 -13.68 -3.11 14.26
C GLY A 94 -12.75 -3.97 15.11
N VAL A 95 -11.43 -3.82 14.98
CA VAL A 95 -10.41 -4.60 15.70
C VAL A 95 -9.19 -3.73 16.02
N ASP A 96 -8.49 -4.08 17.09
CA ASP A 96 -7.23 -3.43 17.44
C ASP A 96 -6.12 -3.85 16.45
N LEU A 97 -5.44 -2.87 15.86
CA LEU A 97 -4.42 -3.09 14.85
C LEU A 97 -3.16 -2.24 15.07
N LEU A 98 -3.05 -1.50 16.18
CA LEU A 98 -1.92 -0.59 16.39
C LEU A 98 -0.59 -1.35 16.34
N ASP A 99 -0.49 -2.47 17.07
CA ASP A 99 0.71 -3.31 17.11
C ASP A 99 1.05 -3.91 15.75
N VAL A 100 0.01 -4.28 14.97
CA VAL A 100 0.19 -4.75 13.58
C VAL A 100 0.82 -3.65 12.73
N LYS A 101 0.37 -2.39 12.87
CA LYS A 101 0.94 -1.28 12.10
C LYS A 101 2.39 -1.03 12.48
N MET A 102 2.71 -1.04 13.77
CA MET A 102 4.08 -0.88 14.25
C MET A 102 4.98 -1.99 13.72
N LYS A 103 4.52 -3.24 13.75
CA LYS A 103 5.29 -4.38 13.23
C LYS A 103 5.45 -4.33 11.70
N ALA A 104 4.43 -3.89 10.97
CA ALA A 104 4.52 -3.70 9.52
C ALA A 104 5.56 -2.64 9.15
N ILE A 105 5.58 -1.50 9.86
CA ILE A 105 6.58 -0.44 9.67
C ILE A 105 7.99 -0.97 9.91
N GLU A 106 8.20 -1.70 11.01
CA GLU A 106 9.50 -2.27 11.35
C GLU A 106 9.98 -3.27 10.29
N ASN A 107 9.10 -4.17 9.85
CA ASN A 107 9.46 -5.15 8.83
C ASN A 107 9.74 -4.49 7.46
N CYS A 108 9.01 -3.44 7.09
CA CYS A 108 9.30 -2.67 5.88
C CYS A 108 10.66 -1.98 5.99
N ARG A 109 10.98 -1.38 7.14
CA ARG A 109 12.29 -0.78 7.42
C ARG A 109 13.41 -1.80 7.30
N GLU A 110 13.26 -2.97 7.92
CA GLU A 110 14.25 -4.05 7.85
C GLU A 110 14.46 -4.55 6.40
N ALA A 111 13.38 -4.63 5.62
CA ALA A 111 13.45 -5.01 4.21
C ALA A 111 13.99 -3.90 3.28
N GLY A 112 14.11 -2.66 3.76
CA GLY A 112 14.42 -1.50 2.92
C GLY A 112 13.26 -1.06 2.01
N LEU A 113 12.04 -1.46 2.33
CA LEU A 113 10.83 -1.12 1.58
C LEU A 113 10.26 0.23 2.08
N SER A 114 10.20 1.21 1.18
CA SER A 114 9.63 2.53 1.49
C SER A 114 8.12 2.46 1.78
N ILE A 115 7.66 3.26 2.73
CA ILE A 115 6.26 3.36 3.13
C ILE A 115 5.76 4.80 3.06
N VAL A 116 4.46 4.95 2.75
CA VAL A 116 3.68 6.16 2.96
C VAL A 116 2.56 5.82 3.93
N LEU A 117 2.46 6.57 5.03
CA LEU A 117 1.35 6.43 5.95
C LEU A 117 0.11 7.08 5.36
N VAL A 118 -0.93 6.29 5.12
CA VAL A 118 -2.20 6.74 4.56
C VAL A 118 -3.24 6.77 5.67
N VAL A 119 -3.62 7.98 6.06
CA VAL A 119 -4.52 8.26 7.19
C VAL A 119 -5.90 8.64 6.67
N THR A 120 -6.93 7.90 7.08
CA THR A 120 -8.32 8.36 6.90
C THR A 120 -8.71 9.22 8.10
N LEU A 121 -8.87 10.53 7.89
CA LEU A 121 -9.27 11.46 8.96
C LEU A 121 -10.78 11.48 9.17
N ILE A 122 -11.19 11.33 10.42
CA ILE A 122 -12.57 11.34 10.88
C ILE A 122 -12.68 12.31 12.05
N LYS A 123 -13.54 13.31 11.89
CA LYS A 123 -13.78 14.35 12.89
C LYS A 123 -14.26 13.74 14.22
N GLY A 124 -13.61 14.10 15.32
CA GLY A 124 -13.91 13.61 16.66
C GLY A 124 -13.42 12.19 16.97
N VAL A 125 -12.70 11.54 16.03
CA VAL A 125 -12.15 10.19 16.22
C VAL A 125 -10.63 10.25 16.23
N ASN A 126 -10.00 10.78 15.18
CA ASN A 126 -8.53 10.81 15.04
C ASN A 126 -7.99 12.14 14.51
N ASP A 127 -8.85 13.12 14.23
CA ASP A 127 -8.47 14.46 13.79
C ASP A 127 -7.56 15.18 14.80
N HIS A 128 -7.76 14.94 16.09
CA HIS A 128 -6.88 15.44 17.15
C HIS A 128 -5.45 14.83 17.11
N GLN A 129 -5.25 13.70 16.42
CA GLN A 129 -3.95 13.00 16.36
C GLN A 129 -3.08 13.44 15.16
N ILE A 130 -3.58 14.28 14.25
CA ILE A 130 -2.86 14.65 13.01
C ILE A 130 -1.42 15.10 13.28
N GLY A 131 -1.23 15.98 14.26
CA GLY A 131 0.10 16.48 14.62
C GLY A 131 1.03 15.40 15.14
N ASP A 132 0.51 14.44 15.91
CA ASP A 132 1.30 13.32 16.41
C ASP A 132 1.63 12.33 15.32
N ILE A 133 0.72 12.07 14.38
CA ILE A 133 0.97 11.20 13.23
C ILE A 133 2.07 11.79 12.34
N ILE A 134 2.08 13.11 12.11
CA ILE A 134 3.18 13.78 11.38
C ILE A 134 4.50 13.62 12.12
N ARG A 135 4.53 13.88 13.44
CA ARG A 135 5.73 13.71 14.27
C ARG A 135 6.23 12.26 14.26
N PHE A 136 5.30 11.31 14.26
CA PHE A 136 5.60 9.90 14.17
C PHE A 136 6.22 9.56 12.80
N ALA A 137 5.63 10.04 11.70
CA ALA A 137 6.14 9.84 10.36
C ALA A 137 7.56 10.40 10.16
N ILE A 138 7.86 11.58 10.72
CA ILE A 138 9.21 12.18 10.65
C ILE A 138 10.28 11.32 11.33
N LYS A 139 9.90 10.57 12.36
CA LYS A 139 10.82 9.74 13.15
C LYS A 139 11.03 8.34 12.57
N ASN A 140 10.29 7.94 11.54
CA ASN A 140 10.22 6.57 11.06
C ASN A 140 10.61 6.43 9.61
#